data_AF-A0A7C3S6Z9-F1
#
_entry.id   AF-A0A7C3S6Z9-F1
#
_cell.length_a   1.000
_cell.length_b   1.000
_cell.length_c   1.000
_cell.angle_alpha   90.00
_cell.angle_beta   90.00
_cell.angle_gamma   90.00
#
_symmetry.space_group_name_H-M   'P 1'
#
loop_
_entity.id
_entity.type
_entity.pdbx_description
1 polymer ?
#
loop_
_entity_poly.entity_id
_entity_poly.type
_entity_poly.pdbx_seq_one_letter_code
_entity_poly.pdbx_strand_id
1 'polypeptide(L)'
;MRTLQSLGAQVIGVMLVQEKVVPPEIDKWLKLPWDGVVVHYHEIGLKGGNRRPFTKALVKNLQRALSRFGVEVQDLFDRLLVRAETDRLVDILFAAPKVFGVAYAAPVRFLNRSIDAMVDAAIQTYTALASGKETFAVRIRRVDKSFPLTSRELERMVGQQVAMAIGAPVDLDEPNILLSFRVYQDCIYQVGPKVQGVGGLPVGVTGKVLALISGGIDSPVAAWLMMKRGCFVDFVHFHAFPSNDEAVAEKVPKLVERLVVPQGVTCHLFLVPYHTFQLALLMSKVPPKLELVLFRRFMVKVANQIAKEHGHKAIVTGDNLCQVASQTLENLSVLDNASELPIFRPLLTYDKREIITLAQQIGTYELSIQPYKDCCSLIARHPETRAKLREVLEAESTLPIEQLVSRSLSEMAVVTIGDQLIEGLSRAGIKPCSNHSMGSNYSRF
;
A
#
# COMPACT_ATOMS: atom_id res chain seq x y z
N MET A 1 -39.90 -7.37 23.24
CA MET A 1 -39.01 -6.29 23.71
C MET A 1 -38.33 -6.71 25.01
N ARG A 2 -37.17 -7.41 24.90
CA ARG A 2 -36.16 -7.77 25.92
C ARG A 2 -35.63 -9.19 25.68
N THR A 3 -34.98 -9.43 24.54
CA THR A 3 -34.10 -10.62 24.31
C THR A 3 -33.30 -10.56 22.99
N LEU A 4 -33.04 -9.37 22.43
CA LEU A 4 -32.27 -9.22 21.18
C LEU A 4 -31.12 -8.18 21.28
N GLN A 5 -30.84 -7.65 22.47
CA GLN A 5 -29.78 -6.67 22.69
C GLN A 5 -28.47 -7.25 23.25
N SER A 6 -28.42 -8.52 23.66
CA SER A 6 -27.22 -9.11 24.29
C SER A 6 -26.33 -9.94 23.35
N LEU A 7 -26.71 -10.14 22.09
CA LEU A 7 -25.91 -10.89 21.10
C LEU A 7 -25.18 -9.98 20.10
N GLY A 8 -25.42 -8.66 20.14
CA GLY A 8 -24.82 -7.68 19.23
C GLY A 8 -23.47 -7.08 19.68
N ALA A 9 -23.00 -7.39 20.89
CA ALA A 9 -21.79 -6.80 21.46
C ALA A 9 -20.56 -7.73 21.46
N GLN A 10 -20.73 -9.03 21.18
CA GLN A 10 -19.63 -10.01 21.22
C GLN A 10 -19.08 -10.43 19.85
N VAL A 11 -19.69 -9.99 18.75
CA VAL A 11 -19.26 -10.37 17.38
C VAL A 11 -18.47 -9.26 16.66
N ILE A 12 -18.31 -8.09 17.29
CA ILE A 12 -17.53 -6.96 16.73
C ILE A 12 -16.06 -6.97 17.23
N GLY A 13 -15.70 -7.90 18.11
CA GLY A 13 -14.36 -7.98 18.73
C GLY A 13 -13.36 -8.95 18.09
N VAL A 14 -13.67 -9.61 16.97
CA VAL A 14 -12.81 -10.69 16.45
C VAL A 14 -12.60 -10.58 14.93
N MET A 15 -12.02 -9.49 14.45
CA MET A 15 -11.33 -9.48 13.15
C MET A 15 -10.08 -8.60 13.24
N LEU A 16 -8.92 -9.23 13.00
CA LEU A 16 -7.56 -8.66 12.94
C LEU A 16 -6.81 -8.42 14.26
N VAL A 17 -6.75 -9.44 15.13
CA VAL A 17 -5.51 -9.70 15.87
C VAL A 17 -4.85 -10.90 15.19
N GLN A 18 -4.15 -10.67 14.07
CA GLN A 18 -2.96 -11.48 13.87
C GLN A 18 -2.03 -11.07 15.01
N GLU A 19 -1.70 -12.01 15.89
CA GLU A 19 -0.70 -11.77 16.93
C GLU A 19 0.47 -11.06 16.28
N LYS A 20 0.72 -9.81 16.71
CA LYS A 20 1.87 -9.07 16.23
C LYS A 20 3.08 -9.83 16.73
N VAL A 21 3.73 -10.56 15.84
CA VAL A 21 5.00 -11.20 16.13
C VAL A 21 6.02 -10.06 16.22
N VAL A 22 6.09 -9.44 17.39
CA VAL A 22 7.18 -8.53 17.75
C VAL A 22 8.42 -9.41 17.77
N PRO A 23 9.47 -9.09 16.98
CA PRO A 23 10.71 -9.84 17.05
C PRO A 23 11.18 -9.90 18.52
N PRO A 24 11.54 -11.07 19.05
CA PRO A 24 11.92 -11.23 20.47
C PRO A 24 13.01 -10.25 20.90
N GLU A 25 13.89 -9.88 19.96
CA GLU A 25 14.97 -8.91 20.14
C GLU A 25 14.47 -7.48 20.41
N ILE A 26 13.30 -7.11 19.90
CA ILE A 26 12.71 -5.76 20.05
C ILE A 26 11.78 -5.71 21.29
N ASP A 27 11.24 -6.84 21.75
CA ASP A 27 10.28 -6.89 22.87
C ASP A 27 10.84 -6.24 24.15
N LYS A 28 12.09 -6.57 24.52
CA LYS A 28 12.74 -5.93 25.68
C LYS A 28 12.86 -4.42 25.53
N TRP A 29 13.16 -3.94 24.32
CA TRP A 29 13.25 -2.51 24.03
C TRP A 29 11.90 -1.81 24.15
N LEU A 30 10.81 -2.45 23.76
CA LEU A 30 9.47 -1.84 23.80
C LEU A 30 8.89 -1.72 25.21
N LYS A 31 9.47 -2.41 26.20
CA LYS A 31 9.11 -2.27 27.63
C LYS A 31 9.71 -1.00 28.27
N LEU A 32 10.65 -0.34 27.59
CA LEU A 32 11.22 0.91 28.05
C LEU A 32 10.22 2.08 27.84
N PRO A 33 10.29 3.14 28.66
CA PRO A 33 9.48 4.32 28.41
C PRO A 33 9.95 5.05 27.13
N TRP A 34 8.99 5.31 26.25
CA TRP A 34 9.17 5.98 24.97
C TRP A 34 8.10 7.08 24.83
N ASP A 35 8.49 8.23 24.28
CA ASP A 35 7.64 9.42 24.17
C ASP A 35 6.97 9.56 22.78
N GLY A 36 7.37 8.72 21.83
CA GLY A 36 6.80 8.71 20.48
C GLY A 36 7.57 7.85 19.50
N VAL A 37 7.23 8.02 18.22
CA VAL A 37 7.83 7.32 17.08
C VAL A 37 8.37 8.34 16.09
N VAL A 38 9.65 8.25 15.77
CA VAL A 38 10.23 9.00 14.65
C VAL A 38 10.05 8.21 13.36
N VAL A 39 9.62 8.88 12.31
CA VAL A 39 9.47 8.30 10.97
C VAL A 39 10.46 8.94 10.03
N HIS A 40 11.22 8.12 9.30
CA HIS A 40 12.15 8.57 8.29
C HIS A 40 11.65 8.18 6.91
N TYR A 41 11.73 9.10 5.95
CA TYR A 41 11.30 8.84 4.57
C TYR A 41 12.41 8.20 3.71
N HIS A 42 12.02 7.55 2.61
CA HIS A 42 12.92 6.80 1.72
C HIS A 42 13.44 7.68 0.56
N GLU A 43 12.77 7.68 -0.58
CA GLU A 43 13.24 8.36 -1.82
C GLU A 43 12.98 9.87 -1.86
N ILE A 44 12.31 10.44 -0.85
CA ILE A 44 11.95 11.86 -0.82
C ILE A 44 13.19 12.77 -0.80
N GLY A 45 14.28 12.32 -0.16
CA GLY A 45 15.55 13.06 -0.13
C GLY A 45 16.18 13.28 -1.50
N LEU A 46 15.86 12.43 -2.49
CA LEU A 46 16.38 12.52 -3.86
C LEU A 46 15.70 13.60 -4.69
N LYS A 47 14.64 14.25 -4.17
CA LYS A 47 13.83 15.22 -4.91
C LYS A 47 14.35 16.66 -4.84
N GLY A 48 15.45 16.91 -4.13
CA GLY A 48 16.08 18.23 -4.03
C GLY A 48 15.09 19.32 -3.61
N GLY A 49 14.97 20.39 -4.41
CA GLY A 49 14.05 21.51 -4.16
C GLY A 49 12.56 21.14 -4.17
N ASN A 50 12.17 20.01 -4.76
CA ASN A 50 10.78 19.56 -4.84
C ASN A 50 10.40 18.62 -3.68
N ARG A 51 11.07 18.71 -2.53
CA ARG A 51 10.84 17.84 -1.37
C ARG A 51 9.49 18.10 -0.69
N ARG A 52 9.08 19.37 -0.58
CA ARG A 52 7.91 19.79 0.21
C ARG A 52 6.60 19.09 -0.18
N PRO A 53 6.23 18.98 -1.48
CA PRO A 53 4.99 18.29 -1.85
C PRO A 53 4.99 16.81 -1.45
N PHE A 54 6.14 16.14 -1.55
CA PHE A 54 6.29 14.73 -1.17
C PHE A 54 6.17 14.54 0.34
N THR A 55 6.86 15.37 1.14
CA THR A 55 6.76 15.30 2.60
C THR A 55 5.33 15.60 3.07
N LYS A 56 4.66 16.60 2.49
CA LYS A 56 3.26 16.92 2.80
C LYS A 56 2.31 15.76 2.48
N ALA A 57 2.51 15.07 1.35
CA ALA A 57 1.74 13.89 0.99
C ALA A 57 1.99 12.72 1.96
N LEU A 58 3.24 12.49 2.34
CA LEU A 58 3.59 11.44 3.32
C LEU A 58 2.93 11.70 4.67
N VAL A 59 3.00 12.92 5.18
CA VAL A 59 2.38 13.32 6.45
C VAL A 59 0.87 13.10 6.39
N LYS A 60 0.21 13.50 5.31
CA LYS A 60 -1.23 13.27 5.12
C LYS A 60 -1.59 11.78 5.12
N ASN A 61 -0.80 10.96 4.42
CA ASN A 61 -1.04 9.52 4.34
C ASN A 61 -0.81 8.84 5.70
N LEU A 62 0.28 9.19 6.41
CA LEU A 62 0.54 8.73 7.77
C LEU A 62 -0.57 9.15 8.74
N GLN A 63 -1.01 10.41 8.69
CA GLN A 63 -2.07 10.94 9.55
C GLN A 63 -3.38 10.16 9.39
N ARG A 64 -3.71 9.77 8.16
CA ARG A 64 -4.89 8.95 7.85
C ARG A 64 -4.69 7.48 8.25
N ALA A 65 -3.53 6.90 7.95
CA ALA A 65 -3.23 5.51 8.30
C ALA A 65 -3.17 5.27 9.82
N LEU A 66 -2.83 6.31 10.58
CA LEU A 66 -2.71 6.27 12.04
C LEU A 66 -3.91 6.89 12.76
N SER A 67 -4.95 7.33 12.05
CA SER A 67 -6.09 8.05 12.62
C SER A 67 -6.81 7.26 13.72
N ARG A 68 -6.95 5.95 13.56
CA ARG A 68 -7.54 5.03 14.55
C ARG A 68 -6.84 5.00 15.90
N PHE A 69 -5.59 5.47 15.97
CA PHE A 69 -4.83 5.59 17.21
C PHE A 69 -4.98 6.97 17.87
N GLY A 70 -5.72 7.91 17.26
CA GLY A 70 -5.96 9.25 17.79
C GLY A 70 -4.68 10.07 17.93
N VAL A 71 -3.70 9.89 17.04
CA VAL A 71 -2.39 10.55 17.10
C VAL A 71 -2.20 11.57 15.98
N GLU A 72 -1.32 12.53 16.20
CA GLU A 72 -0.92 13.53 15.23
C GLU A 72 0.49 13.26 14.68
N VAL A 73 0.65 13.44 13.37
CA VAL A 73 1.94 13.35 12.67
C VAL A 73 2.50 14.76 12.48
N GLN A 74 3.57 15.08 13.19
CA GLN A 74 4.24 16.36 13.16
C GLN A 74 5.39 16.36 12.15
N ASP A 75 5.40 17.33 11.24
CA ASP A 75 6.55 17.62 10.36
C ASP A 75 7.38 18.73 11.00
N LEU A 76 8.50 18.34 11.61
CA LEU A 76 9.43 19.25 12.27
C LEU A 76 10.57 19.64 11.33
N PHE A 77 10.31 19.72 10.00
CA PHE A 77 11.30 19.70 8.89
C PHE A 77 12.56 18.81 8.67
N ASP A 78 13.32 18.53 9.75
CA ASP A 78 14.39 17.54 9.78
C ASP A 78 13.93 16.12 10.12
N ARG A 79 12.71 15.97 10.67
CA ARG A 79 12.11 14.69 11.08
C ARG A 79 10.59 14.72 11.05
N LEU A 80 9.99 13.55 10.85
CA LEU A 80 8.58 13.32 11.12
C LEU A 80 8.45 12.64 12.48
N LEU A 81 7.54 13.13 13.31
CA LEU A 81 7.33 12.65 14.67
C LEU A 81 5.85 12.32 14.90
N VAL A 82 5.59 11.16 15.49
CA VAL A 82 4.27 10.80 16.00
C VAL A 82 4.38 10.68 17.51
N ARG A 83 3.77 11.61 18.24
CA ARG A 83 3.71 11.53 19.71
C ARG A 83 2.59 10.58 20.11
N ALA A 84 2.86 9.70 21.06
CA ALA A 84 1.90 8.72 21.52
C ALA A 84 2.22 8.29 22.94
N GLU A 85 1.19 7.91 23.69
CA GLU A 85 1.33 7.20 24.95
C GLU A 85 1.88 5.77 24.71
N THR A 86 2.49 5.20 25.75
CA THR A 86 3.23 3.91 25.67
C THR A 86 2.35 2.76 25.15
N ASP A 87 1.07 2.74 25.49
CA ASP A 87 0.11 1.69 25.12
C ASP A 87 -0.18 1.64 23.60
N ARG A 88 -0.14 2.79 22.91
CA ARG A 88 -0.37 2.90 21.46
C ARG A 88 0.91 2.89 20.64
N LEU A 89 2.06 3.08 21.29
CA LEU A 89 3.33 3.27 20.61
C LEU A 89 3.73 2.06 19.76
N VAL A 90 3.56 0.85 20.31
CA VAL A 90 3.85 -0.39 19.58
C VAL A 90 2.99 -0.48 18.32
N ASP A 91 1.72 -0.12 18.42
CA ASP A 91 0.81 -0.17 17.29
C ASP A 91 1.20 0.78 16.16
N ILE A 92 1.61 2.00 16.52
CA ILE A 92 2.09 3.01 15.59
C ILE A 92 3.41 2.59 14.96
N LEU A 93 4.33 2.05 15.77
CA LEU A 93 5.65 1.60 15.33
C LEU A 93 5.56 0.52 14.24
N PHE A 94 4.55 -0.36 14.29
CA PHE A 94 4.31 -1.38 13.28
C PHE A 94 3.33 -0.98 12.18
N ALA A 95 2.53 0.08 12.36
CA ALA A 95 1.62 0.60 11.34
C ALA A 95 2.31 1.60 10.40
N ALA A 96 3.08 2.55 10.93
CA ALA A 96 3.74 3.59 10.13
C ALA A 96 4.66 3.04 9.02
N PRO A 97 5.48 1.99 9.25
CA PRO A 97 6.35 1.41 8.22
C PRO A 97 5.59 0.79 7.03
N LYS A 98 4.29 0.53 7.17
CA LYS A 98 3.46 0.00 6.07
C LYS A 98 3.07 1.07 5.05
N VAL A 99 3.21 2.36 5.38
CA VAL A 99 2.91 3.48 4.49
C VAL A 99 4.04 3.71 3.50
N PHE A 100 3.73 3.75 2.21
CA PHE A 100 4.71 4.06 1.17
C PHE A 100 5.32 5.45 1.36
N GLY A 101 6.62 5.53 1.10
CA GLY A 101 7.44 6.70 1.41
C GLY A 101 8.20 6.56 2.73
N VAL A 102 7.82 5.65 3.63
CA VAL A 102 8.54 5.39 4.88
C VAL A 102 9.71 4.42 4.66
N ALA A 103 10.93 4.87 5.01
CA ALA A 103 12.12 4.03 5.04
C ALA A 103 12.17 3.16 6.29
N TYR A 104 11.91 3.76 7.45
CA TYR A 104 11.79 3.06 8.73
C TYR A 104 11.07 3.94 9.75
N ALA A 105 10.55 3.30 10.80
CA ALA A 105 10.09 3.95 12.02
C ALA A 105 10.92 3.45 13.22
N ALA A 106 11.07 4.27 14.26
CA ALA A 106 11.76 3.87 15.48
C ALA A 106 11.14 4.57 16.70
N PRO A 107 11.06 3.91 17.87
CA PRO A 107 10.61 4.55 19.09
C PRO A 107 11.68 5.56 19.55
N VAL A 108 11.24 6.66 20.15
CA VAL A 108 12.12 7.73 20.61
C VAL A 108 11.78 8.20 22.02
N ARG A 109 12.83 8.49 22.80
CA ARG A 109 12.73 9.17 24.08
C ARG A 109 13.30 10.58 23.95
N PHE A 110 12.59 11.58 24.45
CA PHE A 110 12.99 12.98 24.40
C PHE A 110 13.88 13.30 25.60
N LEU A 111 15.04 13.86 25.31
CA LEU A 111 16.04 14.23 26.30
C LEU A 111 16.36 15.72 26.19
N ASN A 112 16.69 16.32 27.34
CA ASN A 112 17.29 17.64 27.38
C ASN A 112 18.58 17.66 26.54
N ARG A 113 18.92 18.82 25.98
CA ARG A 113 20.08 18.99 25.10
C ARG A 113 21.40 19.05 25.90
N SER A 114 21.71 18.03 26.69
CA SER A 114 22.93 17.91 27.50
C SER A 114 23.58 16.52 27.36
N ILE A 115 24.88 16.45 27.68
CA ILE A 115 25.63 15.18 27.70
C ILE A 115 25.14 14.30 28.86
N ASP A 116 24.92 14.89 30.03
CA ASP A 116 24.44 14.16 31.22
C ASP A 116 23.12 13.43 30.95
N ALA A 117 22.18 14.09 30.25
CA ALA A 117 20.92 13.46 29.86
C ALA A 117 21.11 12.25 28.92
N MET A 118 22.13 12.27 28.05
CA MET A 118 22.47 11.10 27.23
C MET A 118 23.03 9.96 28.07
N VAL A 119 23.92 10.28 29.01
CA VAL A 119 24.57 9.31 29.90
C VAL A 119 23.54 8.62 30.79
N ASP A 120 22.66 9.39 31.43
CA ASP A 120 21.59 8.84 32.28
C ASP A 120 20.66 7.92 31.49
N ALA A 121 20.23 8.35 30.31
CA ALA A 121 19.35 7.56 29.45
C ALA A 121 20.04 6.28 28.92
N ALA A 122 21.32 6.38 28.59
CA ALA A 122 22.17 5.25 28.18
C ALA A 122 22.28 4.20 29.30
N ILE A 123 22.59 4.64 30.53
CA ILE A 123 22.68 3.76 31.70
C ILE A 123 21.34 3.07 31.96
N GLN A 124 20.24 3.85 32.05
CA GLN A 124 18.90 3.29 32.27
C GLN A 124 18.53 2.24 31.22
N THR A 125 18.82 2.51 29.96
CA THR A 125 18.51 1.60 28.85
C THR A 125 19.36 0.35 28.89
N TYR A 126 20.67 0.48 29.13
CA TYR A 126 21.55 -0.67 29.26
C TYR A 126 21.10 -1.55 30.44
N THR A 127 20.89 -0.97 31.62
CA THR A 127 20.48 -1.71 32.82
C THR A 127 19.17 -2.46 32.64
N ALA A 128 18.23 -1.90 31.88
CA ALA A 128 16.94 -2.55 31.63
C ALA A 128 16.99 -3.66 30.56
N LEU A 129 17.97 -3.63 29.66
CA LEU A 129 18.10 -4.61 28.58
C LEU A 129 19.06 -5.75 28.91
N ALA A 130 20.19 -5.41 29.55
CA ALA A 130 21.26 -6.31 29.89
C ALA A 130 20.80 -7.35 30.93
N SER A 131 21.19 -8.59 30.73
CA SER A 131 21.02 -9.69 31.69
C SER A 131 22.37 -10.14 32.28
N GLY A 132 23.46 -9.45 31.94
CA GLY A 132 24.81 -9.65 32.45
C GLY A 132 25.80 -8.58 31.93
N LYS A 133 26.91 -9.06 31.35
CA LYS A 133 27.98 -8.22 30.78
C LYS A 133 27.92 -8.18 29.25
N GLU A 134 26.73 -7.96 28.70
CA GLU A 134 26.55 -7.72 27.28
C GLU A 134 27.44 -6.57 26.79
N THR A 135 27.99 -6.70 25.59
CA THR A 135 28.76 -5.61 24.98
C THR A 135 27.85 -4.48 24.55
N PHE A 136 28.34 -3.24 24.62
CA PHE A 136 27.58 -2.09 24.14
C PHE A 136 28.42 -1.15 23.28
N ALA A 137 27.73 -0.35 22.47
CA ALA A 137 28.30 0.80 21.80
C ALA A 137 27.36 2.00 21.91
N VAL A 138 27.94 3.19 21.91
CA VAL A 138 27.21 4.45 21.73
C VAL A 138 27.37 4.90 20.28
N ARG A 139 26.25 5.32 19.65
CA ARG A 139 26.24 5.93 18.32
C ARG A 139 25.44 7.23 18.33
N ILE A 140 26.05 8.31 17.89
CA ILE A 140 25.46 9.64 17.97
C ILE A 140 25.47 10.29 16.60
N ARG A 141 24.28 10.50 16.03
CA ARG A 141 24.12 11.25 14.80
C ARG A 141 23.73 12.69 15.08
N ARG A 142 24.62 13.61 14.71
CA ARG A 142 24.36 15.04 14.84
C ARG A 142 23.67 15.61 13.59
N VAL A 143 22.40 15.96 13.74
CA VAL A 143 21.62 16.69 12.72
C VAL A 143 21.97 18.17 12.79
N ASP A 144 22.01 18.73 14.00
CA ASP A 144 22.44 20.10 14.24
C ASP A 144 23.97 20.27 14.17
N LYS A 145 24.46 20.82 13.07
CA LYS A 145 25.91 21.04 12.88
C LYS A 145 26.49 22.21 13.70
N SER A 146 25.67 22.94 14.46
CA SER A 146 26.14 23.99 15.38
C SER A 146 26.53 23.49 16.77
N PHE A 147 26.19 22.24 17.14
CA PHE A 147 26.56 21.69 18.44
C PHE A 147 28.10 21.71 18.64
N PRO A 148 28.63 22.12 19.82
CA PRO A 148 30.07 22.34 20.00
C PRO A 148 30.98 21.14 19.71
N LEU A 149 30.49 19.94 20.04
CA LEU A 149 31.22 18.68 19.85
C LEU A 149 30.79 17.96 18.58
N THR A 150 31.75 17.25 17.98
CA THR A 150 31.51 16.32 16.87
C THR A 150 30.82 15.05 17.37
N SER A 151 30.19 14.31 16.45
CA SER A 151 29.59 13.00 16.75
C SER A 151 30.58 12.03 17.42
N ARG A 152 31.82 11.98 16.93
CA ARG A 152 32.84 11.05 17.46
C ARG A 152 33.30 11.46 18.87
N GLU A 153 33.43 12.75 19.14
CA GLU A 153 33.77 13.24 20.49
C GLU A 153 32.65 12.92 21.47
N LEU A 154 31.39 13.15 21.08
CA LEU A 154 30.23 12.80 21.89
C LEU A 154 30.17 11.28 22.16
N GLU A 155 30.38 10.45 21.14
CA GLU A 155 30.38 8.98 21.29
C GLU A 155 31.45 8.52 22.30
N ARG A 156 32.66 9.10 22.23
CA ARG A 156 33.74 8.80 23.18
C ARG A 156 33.40 9.25 24.59
N MET A 157 32.93 10.48 24.76
CA MET A 157 32.61 11.04 26.08
C MET A 157 31.47 10.28 26.76
N VAL A 158 30.35 10.10 26.06
CA VAL A 158 29.18 9.38 26.58
C VAL A 158 29.54 7.92 26.82
N GLY A 159 30.22 7.27 25.86
CA GLY A 159 30.64 5.87 25.99
C GLY A 159 31.57 5.62 27.17
N GLN A 160 32.53 6.51 27.42
CA GLN A 160 33.44 6.41 28.57
C GLN A 160 32.69 6.52 29.90
N GLN A 161 31.80 7.52 30.05
CA GLN A 161 31.04 7.70 31.28
C GLN A 161 30.09 6.53 31.54
N VAL A 162 29.41 6.04 30.50
CA VAL A 162 28.56 4.85 30.60
C VAL A 162 29.40 3.65 31.02
N ALA A 163 30.52 3.36 30.35
CA ALA A 163 31.39 2.23 30.68
C ALA A 163 31.91 2.27 32.12
N MET A 164 32.31 3.45 32.61
CA MET A 164 32.73 3.65 34.00
C MET A 164 31.61 3.40 35.00
N ALA A 165 30.37 3.80 34.68
CA ALA A 165 29.23 3.66 35.57
C ALA A 165 28.71 2.21 35.64
N ILE A 166 28.63 1.50 34.51
CA ILE A 166 28.01 0.17 34.44
C ILE A 166 29.02 -0.99 34.46
N GLY A 167 30.30 -0.73 34.19
CA GLY A 167 31.36 -1.76 34.14
C GLY A 167 31.22 -2.78 33.00
N ALA A 168 30.50 -2.42 31.93
CA ALA A 168 30.24 -3.29 30.78
C ALA A 168 31.35 -3.18 29.70
N PRO A 169 31.63 -4.27 28.97
CA PRO A 169 32.59 -4.24 27.87
C PRO A 169 32.06 -3.42 26.68
N VAL A 170 32.96 -2.69 26.01
CA VAL A 170 32.63 -1.92 24.80
C VAL A 170 33.04 -2.73 23.57
N ASP A 171 32.11 -2.89 22.62
CA ASP A 171 32.37 -3.45 21.30
C ASP A 171 31.89 -2.43 20.26
N LEU A 172 32.80 -1.93 19.42
CA LEU A 172 32.46 -0.91 18.42
C LEU A 172 32.04 -1.51 17.09
N ASP A 173 32.20 -2.81 16.86
CA ASP A 173 31.91 -3.44 15.58
C ASP A 173 30.53 -4.13 15.63
N GLU A 174 30.33 -5.05 16.59
CA GLU A 174 29.10 -5.84 16.73
C GLU A 174 28.57 -5.84 18.18
N PRO A 175 28.12 -4.69 18.71
CA PRO A 175 27.61 -4.61 20.06
C PRO A 175 26.31 -5.38 20.25
N ASN A 176 26.16 -6.07 21.38
CA ASN A 176 24.88 -6.67 21.77
C ASN A 176 23.81 -5.59 22.01
N ILE A 177 24.20 -4.44 22.59
CA ILE A 177 23.31 -3.31 22.87
C ILE A 177 23.84 -2.04 22.19
N LEU A 178 23.07 -1.53 21.22
CA LEU A 178 23.40 -0.29 20.51
C LEU A 178 22.62 0.91 21.09
N LEU A 179 23.31 1.76 21.84
CA LEU A 179 22.74 2.98 22.42
C LEU A 179 22.82 4.12 21.40
N SER A 180 21.71 4.38 20.70
CA SER A 180 21.65 5.36 19.62
C SER A 180 21.04 6.69 20.05
N PHE A 181 21.69 7.80 19.69
CA PHE A 181 21.19 9.16 19.92
C PHE A 181 21.17 10.00 18.65
N ARG A 182 20.25 10.97 18.61
CA ARG A 182 20.18 12.03 17.60
C ARG A 182 20.17 13.39 18.26
N VAL A 183 21.07 14.26 17.81
CA VAL A 183 21.18 15.63 18.32
C VAL A 183 20.54 16.58 17.33
N TYR A 184 19.44 17.21 17.75
CA TYR A 184 18.73 18.27 17.04
C TYR A 184 19.03 19.63 17.69
N GLN A 185 18.52 20.72 17.09
CA GLN A 185 18.73 22.07 17.61
C GLN A 185 18.00 22.29 18.93
N ASP A 186 16.82 21.70 19.06
CA ASP A 186 15.89 21.88 20.18
C ASP A 186 16.05 20.81 21.27
N CYS A 187 16.47 19.59 20.91
CA CYS A 187 16.51 18.46 21.85
C CYS A 187 17.47 17.34 21.43
N ILE A 188 17.61 16.32 22.27
CA ILE A 188 18.25 15.05 21.93
C ILE A 188 17.20 13.95 21.95
N TYR A 189 17.23 13.05 20.97
CA TYR A 189 16.45 11.81 21.00
C TYR A 189 17.34 10.63 21.29
N GLN A 190 16.99 9.82 22.28
CA GLN A 190 17.41 8.43 22.29
C GLN A 190 16.52 7.66 21.31
N VAL A 191 17.11 6.86 20.44
CA VAL A 191 16.40 6.13 19.37
C VAL A 191 16.54 4.64 19.63
N GLY A 192 15.41 3.94 19.71
CA GLY A 192 15.40 2.49 19.83
C GLY A 192 15.54 1.75 18.50
N PRO A 193 15.20 0.44 18.47
CA PRO A 193 15.31 -0.39 17.28
C PRO A 193 14.46 0.13 16.12
N LYS A 194 14.99 -0.01 14.90
CA LYS A 194 14.31 0.43 13.68
C LYS A 194 13.44 -0.68 13.12
N VAL A 195 12.17 -0.36 12.86
CA VAL A 195 11.28 -1.20 12.04
C VAL A 195 11.35 -0.69 10.60
N GLN A 196 11.85 -1.53 9.70
CA GLN A 196 11.99 -1.18 8.28
C GLN A 196 10.61 -0.96 7.64
N GLY A 197 10.52 0.08 6.83
CA GLY A 197 9.32 0.40 6.07
C GLY A 197 9.35 -0.14 4.65
N VAL A 198 8.20 -0.08 4.00
CA VAL A 198 8.00 -0.55 2.62
C VAL A 198 8.75 0.30 1.58
N GLY A 199 9.26 1.47 1.98
CA GLY A 199 10.02 2.37 1.13
C GLY A 199 9.18 3.03 0.04
N GLY A 200 9.81 3.38 -1.08
CA GLY A 200 9.13 3.97 -2.23
C GLY A 200 8.75 5.45 -2.05
N LEU A 201 7.67 5.86 -2.72
CA LEU A 201 7.16 7.22 -2.74
C LEU A 201 5.74 7.28 -2.14
N PRO A 202 5.36 8.39 -1.48
CA PRO A 202 4.00 8.53 -0.94
C PRO A 202 2.94 8.40 -2.02
N VAL A 203 1.91 7.59 -1.78
CA VAL A 203 0.77 7.43 -2.69
C VAL A 203 0.13 8.79 -2.99
N GLY A 204 -0.12 9.07 -4.28
CA GLY A 204 -0.73 10.29 -4.78
C GLY A 204 0.24 11.33 -5.35
N VAL A 205 1.55 11.13 -5.24
CA VAL A 205 2.56 12.11 -5.72
C VAL A 205 2.94 11.94 -7.20
N THR A 206 2.62 10.82 -7.84
CA THR A 206 2.98 10.54 -9.25
C THR A 206 1.77 10.38 -10.18
N GLY A 207 0.58 10.80 -9.76
CA GLY A 207 -0.64 10.77 -10.56
C GLY A 207 -1.56 9.58 -10.25
N LYS A 208 -2.59 9.42 -11.09
CA LYS A 208 -3.65 8.41 -10.94
C LYS A 208 -3.59 7.36 -12.04
N VAL A 209 -3.77 6.09 -11.67
CA VAL A 209 -3.84 4.95 -12.60
C VAL A 209 -5.04 4.06 -12.26
N LEU A 210 -5.55 3.33 -13.24
CA LEU A 210 -6.64 2.37 -13.08
C LEU A 210 -6.12 0.95 -13.22
N ALA A 211 -6.19 0.14 -12.15
CA ALA A 211 -5.71 -1.23 -12.15
C ALA A 211 -6.84 -2.24 -12.47
N LEU A 212 -6.62 -3.07 -13.48
CA LEU A 212 -7.43 -4.26 -13.74
C LEU A 212 -7.09 -5.31 -12.67
N ILE A 213 -7.99 -5.49 -11.70
CA ILE A 213 -7.82 -6.43 -10.60
C ILE A 213 -8.66 -7.67 -10.79
N SER A 214 -8.11 -8.82 -10.42
CA SER A 214 -8.74 -10.15 -10.49
C SER A 214 -8.66 -10.84 -9.14
N GLY A 215 -9.27 -12.01 -9.02
CA GLY A 215 -9.11 -12.85 -7.83
C GLY A 215 -7.75 -13.55 -7.73
N GLY A 216 -6.86 -13.37 -8.71
CA GLY A 216 -5.55 -14.04 -8.77
C GLY A 216 -4.45 -13.35 -7.95
N ILE A 217 -3.25 -13.93 -7.99
CA ILE A 217 -2.08 -13.47 -7.23
C ILE A 217 -1.47 -12.21 -7.84
N ASP A 218 -1.42 -12.14 -9.17
CA ASP A 218 -0.55 -11.21 -9.89
C ASP A 218 -1.08 -9.76 -9.88
N SER A 219 -2.38 -9.56 -10.09
CA SER A 219 -2.95 -8.21 -10.22
C SER A 219 -2.91 -7.37 -8.93
N PRO A 220 -3.13 -7.91 -7.71
CA PRO A 220 -2.86 -7.18 -6.47
C PRO A 220 -1.40 -6.76 -6.32
N VAL A 221 -0.46 -7.63 -6.71
CA VAL A 221 0.99 -7.34 -6.64
C VAL A 221 1.36 -6.23 -7.62
N ALA A 222 0.84 -6.26 -8.85
CA ALA A 222 1.06 -5.20 -9.82
C ALA A 222 0.54 -3.85 -9.34
N ALA A 223 -0.67 -3.80 -8.76
CA ALA A 223 -1.21 -2.59 -8.17
C ALA A 223 -0.34 -2.07 -7.01
N TRP A 224 0.11 -2.97 -6.12
CA TRP A 224 1.01 -2.62 -5.01
C TRP A 224 2.33 -1.98 -5.50
N LEU A 225 2.93 -2.53 -6.57
CA LEU A 225 4.14 -1.97 -7.16
C LEU A 225 3.93 -0.55 -7.72
N MET A 226 2.75 -0.28 -8.31
CA MET A 226 2.40 1.07 -8.76
C MET A 226 2.20 2.04 -7.60
N MET A 227 1.54 1.59 -6.53
CA MET A 227 1.40 2.38 -5.29
C MET A 227 2.77 2.68 -4.67
N LYS A 228 3.71 1.73 -4.70
CA LYS A 228 5.11 1.93 -4.24
C LYS A 228 5.83 3.03 -5.00
N ARG A 229 5.50 3.25 -6.27
CA ARG A 229 6.00 4.38 -7.08
C ARG A 229 5.19 5.66 -6.91
N GLY A 230 4.32 5.72 -5.90
CA GLY A 230 3.56 6.91 -5.53
C GLY A 230 2.29 7.13 -6.35
N CYS A 231 1.88 6.17 -7.19
CA CYS A 231 0.65 6.30 -7.96
C CYS A 231 -0.55 6.09 -7.04
N PHE A 232 -1.55 6.94 -7.18
CA PHE A 232 -2.88 6.65 -6.64
C PHE A 232 -3.57 5.66 -7.58
N VAL A 233 -4.12 4.58 -7.03
CA VAL A 233 -4.71 3.47 -7.78
C VAL A 233 -6.19 3.38 -7.46
N ASP A 234 -7.04 3.52 -8.47
CA ASP A 234 -8.39 2.97 -8.44
C ASP A 234 -8.38 1.61 -9.16
N PHE A 235 -9.43 0.82 -8.96
CA PHE A 235 -9.47 -0.57 -9.39
C PHE A 235 -10.70 -0.84 -10.23
N VAL A 236 -10.59 -1.68 -11.25
CA VAL A 236 -11.72 -2.21 -12.00
C VAL A 236 -11.66 -3.74 -12.03
N HIS A 237 -12.78 -4.37 -11.70
CA HIS A 237 -12.92 -5.82 -11.65
C HIS A 237 -14.12 -6.26 -12.49
N PHE A 238 -13.89 -7.26 -13.35
CA PHE A 238 -14.94 -7.89 -14.14
C PHE A 238 -15.38 -9.19 -13.45
N HIS A 239 -16.67 -9.34 -13.21
CA HIS A 239 -17.20 -10.49 -12.48
C HIS A 239 -18.34 -11.21 -13.23
N ALA A 240 -18.46 -12.51 -12.96
CA ALA A 240 -19.51 -13.37 -13.50
C ALA A 240 -20.65 -13.64 -12.49
N PHE A 241 -20.70 -12.91 -11.37
CA PHE A 241 -21.78 -13.05 -10.38
C PHE A 241 -23.13 -12.54 -10.92
N PRO A 242 -24.26 -13.11 -10.44
CA PRO A 242 -25.60 -12.68 -10.82
C PRO A 242 -25.90 -11.22 -10.46
N SER A 243 -25.29 -10.70 -9.39
CA SER A 243 -25.52 -9.35 -8.89
C SER A 243 -24.22 -8.67 -8.45
N ASN A 244 -24.23 -7.33 -8.45
CA ASN A 244 -23.12 -6.53 -7.92
C ASN A 244 -22.97 -6.73 -6.40
N ASP A 245 -24.07 -6.94 -5.67
CA ASP A 245 -24.04 -7.16 -4.22
C ASP A 245 -23.29 -8.44 -3.85
N GLU A 246 -23.48 -9.52 -4.61
CA GLU A 246 -22.67 -10.73 -4.46
C GLU A 246 -21.20 -10.48 -4.75
N ALA A 247 -20.88 -9.72 -5.80
CA ALA A 247 -19.49 -9.37 -6.14
C ALA A 247 -18.80 -8.52 -5.05
N VAL A 248 -19.55 -7.71 -4.30
CA VAL A 248 -19.04 -6.93 -3.16
C VAL A 248 -18.68 -7.82 -1.97
N ALA A 249 -19.39 -8.93 -1.76
CA ALA A 249 -19.15 -9.84 -0.64
C ALA A 249 -17.90 -10.73 -0.84
N GLU A 250 -17.37 -10.75 -2.06
CA GLU A 250 -16.31 -11.64 -2.50
C GLU A 250 -14.90 -11.17 -2.13
N LYS A 251 -13.89 -11.94 -2.54
CA LYS A 251 -12.50 -11.73 -2.12
C LYS A 251 -11.82 -10.50 -2.75
N VAL A 252 -12.28 -10.01 -3.90
CA VAL A 252 -11.63 -8.90 -4.62
C VAL A 252 -11.68 -7.58 -3.83
N PRO A 253 -12.83 -7.14 -3.28
CA PRO A 253 -12.86 -6.00 -2.36
C PRO A 253 -11.90 -6.14 -1.17
N LYS A 254 -11.78 -7.35 -0.59
CA LYS A 254 -10.83 -7.62 0.53
C LYS A 254 -9.37 -7.51 0.09
N LEU A 255 -9.04 -7.93 -1.14
CA LEU A 255 -7.72 -7.74 -1.74
C LEU A 255 -7.41 -6.24 -1.88
N VAL A 256 -8.35 -5.45 -2.39
CA VAL A 256 -8.19 -3.99 -2.52
C VAL A 256 -8.02 -3.33 -1.14
N GLU A 257 -8.86 -3.70 -0.18
CA GLU A 257 -8.78 -3.19 1.21
C GLU A 257 -7.39 -3.47 1.82
N ARG A 258 -6.86 -4.69 1.63
CA ARG A 258 -5.53 -5.09 2.11
C ARG A 258 -4.41 -4.19 1.58
N LEU A 259 -4.53 -3.70 0.35
CA LEU A 259 -3.54 -2.81 -0.27
C LEU A 259 -3.70 -1.35 0.18
N VAL A 260 -4.94 -0.90 0.32
CA VAL A 260 -5.30 0.53 0.41
C VAL A 260 -5.32 1.05 1.85
N VAL A 261 -5.91 0.28 2.77
CA VAL A 261 -6.07 0.71 4.17
C VAL A 261 -4.74 1.04 4.86
N PRO A 262 -3.66 0.22 4.71
CA PRO A 262 -2.37 0.56 5.32
C PRO A 262 -1.76 1.86 4.81
N GLN A 263 -2.20 2.38 3.66
CA GLN A 263 -1.66 3.60 3.05
C GLN A 263 -2.39 4.87 3.49
N GLY A 264 -3.50 4.75 4.23
CA GLY A 264 -4.30 5.90 4.65
C GLY A 264 -4.92 6.64 3.46
N VAL A 265 -5.30 5.91 2.41
CA VAL A 265 -5.93 6.47 1.20
C VAL A 265 -7.29 5.82 0.98
N THR A 266 -8.14 6.52 0.24
CA THR A 266 -9.47 6.06 -0.14
C THR A 266 -9.50 5.95 -1.65
N CYS A 267 -9.99 4.83 -2.19
CA CYS A 267 -10.04 4.56 -3.63
C CYS A 267 -11.43 4.07 -4.06
N HIS A 268 -11.63 4.00 -5.37
CA HIS A 268 -12.79 3.39 -6.00
C HIS A 268 -12.44 2.00 -6.53
N LEU A 269 -13.37 1.07 -6.32
CA LEU A 269 -13.43 -0.23 -6.98
C LEU A 269 -14.69 -0.27 -7.86
N PHE A 270 -14.46 -0.31 -9.16
CA PHE A 270 -15.47 -0.44 -10.20
C PHE A 270 -15.75 -1.93 -10.45
N LEU A 271 -16.98 -2.37 -10.21
CA LEU A 271 -17.44 -3.74 -10.43
C LEU A 271 -18.26 -3.78 -11.73
N VAL A 272 -17.71 -4.45 -12.75
CA VAL A 272 -18.29 -4.51 -14.09
C VAL A 272 -18.84 -5.91 -14.35
N PRO A 273 -20.15 -6.06 -14.61
CA PRO A 273 -20.74 -7.34 -14.94
C PRO A 273 -20.24 -7.89 -16.29
N TYR A 274 -19.78 -9.14 -16.30
CA TYR A 274 -19.30 -9.82 -17.51
C TYR A 274 -20.43 -10.25 -18.47
N HIS A 275 -21.64 -10.46 -17.95
CA HIS A 275 -22.74 -11.09 -18.69
C HIS A 275 -23.07 -10.36 -20.00
N THR A 276 -22.94 -9.03 -20.04
CA THR A 276 -23.16 -8.22 -21.25
C THR A 276 -22.25 -8.66 -22.41
N PHE A 277 -20.95 -8.88 -22.15
CA PHE A 277 -20.03 -9.37 -23.17
C PHE A 277 -20.25 -10.86 -23.47
N GLN A 278 -20.54 -11.65 -22.43
CA GLN A 278 -20.78 -13.09 -22.58
C GLN A 278 -21.95 -13.39 -23.53
N LEU A 279 -23.06 -12.68 -23.38
CA LEU A 279 -24.23 -12.84 -24.24
C LEU A 279 -23.91 -12.49 -25.70
N ALA A 280 -23.14 -11.42 -25.93
CA ALA A 280 -22.71 -11.04 -27.27
C ALA A 280 -21.82 -12.11 -27.92
N LEU A 281 -20.89 -12.70 -27.16
CA LEU A 281 -20.06 -13.81 -27.64
C LEU A 281 -20.92 -15.01 -28.05
N LEU A 282 -21.86 -15.44 -27.18
CA LEU A 282 -22.75 -16.59 -27.45
C LEU A 282 -23.63 -16.41 -28.69
N MET A 283 -23.98 -15.18 -29.02
CA MET A 283 -24.80 -14.83 -30.19
C MET A 283 -23.98 -14.55 -31.46
N SER A 284 -22.65 -14.53 -31.34
CA SER A 284 -21.73 -14.24 -32.44
C SER A 284 -21.19 -15.51 -33.10
N LYS A 285 -20.57 -15.36 -34.27
CA LYS A 285 -19.83 -16.44 -34.96
C LYS A 285 -18.31 -16.33 -34.74
N VAL A 286 -17.89 -15.71 -33.64
CA VAL A 286 -16.48 -15.53 -33.31
C VAL A 286 -15.82 -16.89 -33.11
N PRO A 287 -14.60 -17.12 -33.65
CA PRO A 287 -13.86 -18.35 -33.39
C PRO A 287 -13.56 -18.50 -31.89
N PRO A 288 -13.86 -19.66 -31.26
CA PRO A 288 -13.67 -19.85 -29.82
C PRO A 288 -12.27 -19.56 -29.31
N LYS A 289 -11.24 -19.83 -30.13
CA LYS A 289 -9.83 -19.54 -29.81
C LYS A 289 -9.53 -18.06 -29.58
N LEU A 290 -10.33 -17.15 -30.15
CA LEU A 290 -10.16 -15.69 -30.05
C LEU A 290 -10.95 -15.06 -28.90
N GLU A 291 -11.90 -15.77 -28.29
CA GLU A 291 -12.80 -15.23 -27.26
C GLU A 291 -12.04 -14.59 -26.09
N LEU A 292 -10.96 -15.23 -25.61
CA LEU A 292 -10.17 -14.68 -24.51
C LEU A 292 -9.46 -13.38 -24.89
N VAL A 293 -8.91 -13.30 -26.11
CA VAL A 293 -8.21 -12.10 -26.59
C VAL A 293 -9.21 -10.97 -26.77
N LEU A 294 -10.38 -11.25 -27.35
CA LEU A 294 -11.46 -10.28 -27.51
C LEU A 294 -12.01 -9.79 -26.18
N PHE A 295 -12.20 -10.69 -25.21
CA PHE A 295 -12.64 -10.30 -23.87
C PHE A 295 -11.63 -9.36 -23.20
N ARG A 296 -10.33 -9.68 -23.27
CA ARG A 296 -9.29 -8.81 -22.70
C ARG A 296 -9.24 -7.44 -23.38
N ARG A 297 -9.41 -7.38 -24.71
CA ARG A 297 -9.54 -6.12 -25.45
C ARG A 297 -10.77 -5.33 -25.02
N PHE A 298 -11.90 -6.00 -24.83
CA PHE A 298 -13.12 -5.38 -24.28
C PHE A 298 -12.89 -4.80 -22.89
N MET A 299 -12.24 -5.54 -21.98
CA MET A 299 -11.90 -5.06 -20.64
C MET A 299 -11.06 -3.77 -20.70
N VAL A 300 -10.07 -3.72 -21.60
CA VAL A 300 -9.24 -2.52 -21.82
C VAL A 300 -10.06 -1.36 -22.37
N LYS A 301 -11.01 -1.59 -23.29
CA LYS A 301 -11.88 -0.52 -23.82
C LYS A 301 -12.79 0.06 -22.74
N VAL A 302 -13.40 -0.78 -21.91
CA VAL A 302 -14.18 -0.33 -20.73
C VAL A 302 -13.28 0.44 -19.75
N ALA A 303 -12.10 -0.09 -19.45
CA ALA A 303 -11.14 0.57 -18.57
C ALA A 303 -10.68 1.94 -19.11
N ASN A 304 -10.52 2.12 -20.43
CA ASN A 304 -10.22 3.44 -21.01
C ASN A 304 -11.34 4.45 -20.79
N GLN A 305 -12.61 4.04 -20.88
CA GLN A 305 -13.74 4.94 -20.62
C GLN A 305 -13.78 5.37 -19.14
N ILE A 306 -13.65 4.41 -18.21
CA ILE A 306 -13.54 4.71 -16.77
C ILE A 306 -12.34 5.62 -16.51
N ALA A 307 -11.19 5.32 -17.12
CA ALA A 307 -9.97 6.08 -16.95
C ALA A 307 -10.12 7.53 -17.41
N LYS A 308 -10.80 7.76 -18.54
CA LYS A 308 -11.08 9.09 -19.08
C LYS A 308 -12.00 9.89 -18.15
N GLU A 309 -13.05 9.27 -17.62
CA GLU A 309 -14.02 9.91 -16.73
C GLU A 309 -13.41 10.30 -15.38
N HIS A 310 -12.52 9.45 -14.84
CA HIS A 310 -11.91 9.64 -13.51
C HIS A 310 -10.49 10.23 -13.54
N GLY A 311 -9.99 10.58 -14.73
CA GLY A 311 -8.71 11.27 -14.93
C GLY A 311 -7.46 10.41 -14.72
N HIS A 312 -7.56 9.09 -14.87
CA HIS A 312 -6.41 8.18 -14.82
C HIS A 312 -5.53 8.36 -16.06
N LYS A 313 -4.22 8.18 -15.90
CA LYS A 313 -3.21 8.41 -16.95
C LYS A 313 -2.65 7.12 -17.55
N ALA A 314 -2.95 5.98 -16.95
CA ALA A 314 -2.55 4.67 -17.43
C ALA A 314 -3.48 3.58 -16.88
N ILE A 315 -3.54 2.46 -17.60
CA ILE A 315 -4.13 1.21 -17.13
C ILE A 315 -3.02 0.33 -16.56
N VAL A 316 -3.28 -0.40 -15.49
CA VAL A 316 -2.31 -1.33 -14.89
C VAL A 316 -2.85 -2.74 -15.00
N THR A 317 -2.02 -3.69 -15.45
CA THR A 317 -2.35 -5.12 -15.46
C THR A 317 -1.32 -5.92 -14.66
N GLY A 318 -1.76 -7.07 -14.15
CA GLY A 318 -0.89 -8.11 -13.61
C GLY A 318 -0.27 -9.01 -14.68
N ASP A 319 -0.05 -8.51 -15.90
CA ASP A 319 0.51 -9.34 -16.97
C ASP A 319 1.99 -9.64 -16.76
N ASN A 320 2.34 -10.90 -17.00
CA ASN A 320 3.69 -11.45 -16.91
C ASN A 320 4.04 -12.13 -18.23
N LEU A 321 5.20 -11.80 -18.82
CA LEU A 321 5.52 -12.25 -20.17
C LEU A 321 5.64 -13.78 -20.23
N CYS A 322 4.85 -14.39 -21.12
CA CYS A 322 4.85 -15.83 -21.38
C CYS A 322 4.47 -16.73 -20.18
N GLN A 323 3.81 -16.20 -19.14
CA GLN A 323 3.30 -17.01 -18.02
C GLN A 323 2.06 -17.84 -18.41
N VAL A 324 1.19 -17.28 -19.25
CA VAL A 324 -0.01 -17.94 -19.80
C VAL A 324 -0.17 -17.64 -21.28
N ALA A 325 -0.96 -18.45 -21.97
CA ALA A 325 -1.24 -18.32 -23.41
C ALA A 325 -1.66 -16.89 -23.84
N SER A 326 -2.45 -16.20 -23.01
CA SER A 326 -2.92 -14.83 -23.31
C SER A 326 -1.86 -13.73 -23.10
N GLN A 327 -0.66 -14.07 -22.62
CA GLN A 327 0.41 -13.13 -22.27
C GLN A 327 1.70 -13.38 -23.08
N THR A 328 1.58 -13.98 -24.26
CA THR A 328 2.66 -13.99 -25.26
C THR A 328 2.89 -12.59 -25.82
N LEU A 329 4.05 -12.34 -26.43
CA LEU A 329 4.38 -11.04 -27.00
C LEU A 329 3.35 -10.60 -28.06
N GLU A 330 2.90 -11.53 -28.89
CA GLU A 330 1.88 -11.31 -29.92
C GLU A 330 0.55 -10.89 -29.29
N ASN A 331 0.09 -11.61 -28.26
CA ASN A 331 -1.17 -11.31 -27.59
C ASN A 331 -1.12 -10.01 -26.78
N LEU A 332 0.03 -9.66 -26.17
CA LEU A 332 0.22 -8.38 -25.50
C LEU A 332 0.18 -7.21 -26.51
N SER A 333 0.81 -7.36 -27.67
CA SER A 333 0.76 -6.36 -28.74
C SER A 333 -0.67 -6.14 -29.27
N VAL A 334 -1.42 -7.24 -29.47
CA VAL A 334 -2.83 -7.18 -29.86
C VAL A 334 -3.69 -6.53 -28.77
N LEU A 335 -3.39 -6.75 -27.50
CA LEU A 335 -4.08 -6.11 -26.39
C LEU A 335 -3.78 -4.60 -26.32
N ASP A 336 -2.52 -4.22 -26.46
CA ASP A 336 -2.08 -2.81 -26.44
C ASP A 336 -2.77 -1.99 -27.52
N ASN A 337 -2.99 -2.57 -28.70
CA ASN A 337 -3.74 -1.92 -29.78
C ASN A 337 -5.19 -1.55 -29.41
N ALA A 338 -5.79 -2.19 -28.40
CA ALA A 338 -7.14 -1.84 -27.94
C ALA A 338 -7.16 -0.64 -26.98
N SER A 339 -6.00 -0.15 -26.54
CA SER A 339 -5.89 0.88 -25.51
C SER A 339 -5.63 2.28 -26.06
N GLU A 340 -6.30 3.28 -25.49
CA GLU A 340 -6.02 4.71 -25.74
C GLU A 340 -4.96 5.26 -24.76
N LEU A 341 -4.82 4.63 -23.59
CA LEU A 341 -3.83 4.96 -22.58
C LEU A 341 -2.69 3.94 -22.53
N PRO A 342 -1.50 4.32 -22.03
CA PRO A 342 -0.44 3.36 -21.74
C PRO A 342 -0.91 2.25 -20.80
N ILE A 343 -0.53 1.00 -21.09
CA ILE A 343 -0.73 -0.14 -20.20
C ILE A 343 0.59 -0.42 -19.47
N PHE A 344 0.60 -0.20 -18.16
CA PHE A 344 1.71 -0.55 -17.29
C PHE A 344 1.61 -2.01 -16.84
N ARG A 345 2.72 -2.74 -16.97
CA ARG A 345 2.87 -4.15 -16.60
C ARG A 345 4.03 -4.31 -15.63
N PRO A 346 3.84 -3.97 -14.34
CA PRO A 346 4.92 -4.01 -13.35
C PRO A 346 5.57 -5.37 -13.19
N LEU A 347 4.86 -6.44 -13.56
CA LEU A 347 5.28 -7.83 -13.43
C LEU A 347 5.82 -8.44 -14.72
N LEU A 348 5.97 -7.66 -15.80
CA LEU A 348 6.31 -8.17 -17.13
C LEU A 348 7.56 -9.07 -17.14
N THR A 349 8.56 -8.75 -16.29
CA THR A 349 9.86 -9.43 -16.22
C THR A 349 10.05 -10.28 -14.98
N TYR A 350 9.04 -10.40 -14.12
CA TYR A 350 9.14 -11.19 -12.90
C TYR A 350 9.01 -12.68 -13.23
N ASP A 351 9.54 -13.56 -12.40
CA ASP A 351 9.11 -14.96 -12.38
C ASP A 351 7.95 -15.18 -11.39
N LYS A 352 7.31 -16.35 -11.49
CA LYS A 352 6.17 -16.69 -10.63
C LYS A 352 6.52 -16.77 -9.15
N ARG A 353 7.74 -17.21 -8.80
CA ARG A 353 8.18 -17.31 -7.40
C ARG A 353 8.37 -15.92 -6.81
N GLU A 354 8.98 -15.00 -7.55
CA GLU A 354 9.13 -13.61 -7.12
C GLU A 354 7.76 -12.96 -6.85
N ILE A 355 6.78 -13.19 -7.72
CA ILE A 355 5.40 -12.71 -7.52
C ILE A 355 4.78 -13.31 -6.26
N ILE A 356 4.90 -14.62 -6.05
CA ILE A 356 4.35 -15.31 -4.86
C ILE A 356 5.01 -14.79 -3.58
N THR A 357 6.33 -14.68 -3.55
CA THR A 357 7.07 -14.15 -2.39
C THR A 357 6.59 -12.74 -2.06
N LEU A 358 6.42 -11.88 -3.07
CA LEU A 358 5.91 -10.53 -2.84
C LEU A 358 4.45 -10.55 -2.36
N ALA A 359 3.59 -11.39 -2.95
CA ALA A 359 2.20 -11.57 -2.52
C ALA A 359 2.08 -12.03 -1.05
N GLN A 360 2.99 -12.90 -0.60
CA GLN A 360 3.07 -13.33 0.80
C GLN A 360 3.50 -12.19 1.71
N GLN A 361 4.54 -11.44 1.33
CA GLN A 361 5.04 -10.28 2.09
C GLN A 361 3.98 -9.19 2.26
N ILE A 362 3.18 -8.92 1.24
CA ILE A 362 2.10 -7.92 1.30
C ILE A 362 0.77 -8.48 1.83
N GLY A 363 0.72 -9.78 2.12
CA GLY A 363 -0.43 -10.46 2.70
C GLY A 363 -1.63 -10.59 1.77
N THR A 364 -1.44 -10.64 0.46
CA THR A 364 -2.50 -10.88 -0.54
C THR A 364 -2.57 -12.34 -0.99
N TYR A 365 -1.51 -13.13 -0.77
CA TYR A 365 -1.41 -14.51 -1.25
C TYR A 365 -2.57 -15.40 -0.77
N GLU A 366 -2.83 -15.47 0.55
CA GLU A 366 -3.86 -16.32 1.13
C GLU A 366 -5.27 -16.02 0.62
N LEU A 367 -5.59 -14.73 0.37
CA LEU A 367 -6.84 -14.33 -0.25
C LEU A 367 -6.88 -14.74 -1.75
N SER A 368 -5.76 -14.60 -2.44
CA SER A 368 -5.67 -14.85 -3.87
C SER A 368 -5.82 -16.33 -4.23
N ILE A 369 -5.37 -17.25 -3.38
CA ILE A 369 -5.47 -18.70 -3.64
C ILE A 369 -6.85 -19.30 -3.33
N GLN A 370 -7.75 -18.55 -2.68
CA GLN A 370 -9.11 -19.03 -2.41
C GLN A 370 -9.86 -19.34 -3.72
N PRO A 371 -10.70 -20.39 -3.75
CA PRO A 371 -11.48 -20.72 -4.94
C PRO A 371 -12.28 -19.51 -5.44
N TYR A 372 -12.10 -19.17 -6.70
CA TYR A 372 -12.78 -18.04 -7.33
C TYR A 372 -12.92 -18.28 -8.83
N LYS A 373 -14.10 -17.98 -9.37
CA LYS A 373 -14.38 -18.15 -10.81
C LYS A 373 -14.11 -16.84 -11.54
N ASP A 374 -12.85 -16.58 -11.86
CA ASP A 374 -12.49 -15.44 -12.73
C ASP A 374 -13.07 -15.61 -14.14
N CYS A 375 -13.58 -14.52 -14.72
CA CYS A 375 -14.19 -14.52 -16.06
C CYS A 375 -13.25 -15.07 -17.13
N CYS A 376 -11.96 -14.68 -17.10
CA CYS A 376 -10.96 -15.15 -18.06
C CYS A 376 -10.78 -16.68 -18.01
N SER A 377 -10.83 -17.27 -16.81
CA SER A 377 -10.69 -18.72 -16.63
C SER A 377 -11.90 -19.49 -17.17
N LEU A 378 -13.09 -18.87 -17.21
CA LEU A 378 -14.30 -19.47 -17.80
C LEU A 378 -14.20 -19.59 -19.33
N ILE A 379 -13.42 -18.72 -19.99
CA ILE A 379 -13.32 -18.59 -21.45
C ILE A 379 -12.14 -19.43 -22.01
N ALA A 380 -11.14 -19.76 -21.20
CA ALA A 380 -9.83 -20.21 -21.65
C ALA A 380 -9.70 -21.71 -22.04
N ARG A 381 -10.71 -22.37 -22.63
CA ARG A 381 -10.63 -23.82 -22.89
C ARG A 381 -9.54 -24.22 -23.89
N HIS A 382 -9.26 -23.41 -24.93
CA HIS A 382 -8.09 -23.55 -25.84
C HIS A 382 -7.74 -22.19 -26.47
N PRO A 383 -7.14 -21.25 -25.71
CA PRO A 383 -6.92 -19.89 -26.18
C PRO A 383 -5.80 -19.81 -27.22
N GLU A 384 -5.96 -18.92 -28.19
CA GLU A 384 -4.94 -18.60 -29.19
C GLU A 384 -3.68 -18.02 -28.51
N THR A 385 -2.51 -18.55 -28.84
CA THR A 385 -1.22 -18.13 -28.26
C THR A 385 -0.51 -17.12 -29.14
N ARG A 386 -0.84 -17.05 -30.45
CA ARG A 386 -0.24 -16.12 -31.40
C ARG A 386 -1.32 -15.42 -32.21
N ALA A 387 -2.16 -14.64 -31.54
CA ALA A 387 -3.24 -13.97 -32.22
C ALA A 387 -2.70 -12.95 -33.23
N LYS A 388 -3.21 -12.99 -34.46
CA LYS A 388 -2.90 -11.99 -35.46
C LYS A 388 -3.87 -10.83 -35.31
N LEU A 389 -3.34 -9.61 -35.22
CA LEU A 389 -4.15 -8.41 -35.04
C LEU A 389 -5.29 -8.31 -36.07
N ARG A 390 -5.02 -8.62 -37.34
CA ARG A 390 -6.05 -8.61 -38.40
C ARG A 390 -7.22 -9.55 -38.10
N GLU A 391 -6.95 -10.80 -37.74
CA GLU A 391 -7.99 -11.81 -37.43
C GLU A 391 -8.82 -11.38 -36.21
N VAL A 392 -8.16 -10.77 -35.22
CA VAL A 392 -8.81 -10.25 -34.01
C VAL A 392 -9.69 -9.04 -34.32
N LEU A 393 -9.22 -8.09 -35.13
CA LEU A 393 -10.02 -6.92 -35.52
C LEU A 393 -11.22 -7.32 -36.39
N GLU A 394 -11.05 -8.29 -37.28
CA GLU A 394 -12.15 -8.84 -38.09
C GLU A 394 -13.22 -9.49 -37.19
N ALA A 395 -12.81 -10.33 -36.24
CA ALA A 395 -13.72 -10.92 -35.27
C ALA A 395 -14.39 -9.86 -34.38
N GLU A 396 -13.63 -8.87 -33.88
CA GLU A 396 -14.13 -7.77 -33.05
C GLU A 396 -15.18 -6.92 -33.80
N SER A 397 -15.03 -6.72 -35.11
CA SER A 397 -15.97 -5.96 -35.94
C SER A 397 -17.37 -6.59 -36.05
N THR A 398 -17.48 -7.88 -35.75
CA THR A 398 -18.78 -8.58 -35.71
C THR A 398 -19.55 -8.36 -34.41
N LEU A 399 -18.89 -7.76 -33.40
CA LEU A 399 -19.47 -7.48 -32.09
C LEU A 399 -19.84 -5.98 -31.99
N PRO A 400 -20.97 -5.63 -31.37
CA PRO A 400 -21.37 -4.23 -31.16
C PRO A 400 -20.60 -3.60 -29.98
N ILE A 401 -19.27 -3.55 -30.06
CA ILE A 401 -18.37 -3.22 -28.94
C ILE A 401 -18.74 -1.91 -28.23
N GLU A 402 -19.05 -0.85 -28.97
CA GLU A 402 -19.42 0.44 -28.37
C GLU A 402 -20.68 0.34 -27.50
N GLN A 403 -21.68 -0.39 -27.97
CA GLN A 403 -22.92 -0.62 -27.21
C GLN A 403 -22.66 -1.49 -25.98
N LEU A 404 -21.81 -2.51 -26.11
CA LEU A 404 -21.42 -3.37 -24.98
C LEU A 404 -20.67 -2.57 -23.92
N VAL A 405 -19.74 -1.69 -24.32
CA VAL A 405 -19.01 -0.82 -23.40
C VAL A 405 -19.98 0.12 -22.68
N SER A 406 -20.86 0.81 -23.43
CA SER A 406 -21.85 1.72 -22.84
C SER A 406 -22.78 1.00 -21.85
N ARG A 407 -23.23 -0.21 -22.19
CA ARG A 407 -24.09 -1.01 -21.32
C ARG A 407 -23.36 -1.46 -20.07
N SER A 408 -22.14 -1.99 -20.19
CA SER A 408 -21.33 -2.40 -19.05
C SER A 408 -21.04 -1.24 -18.09
N LEU A 409 -20.81 -0.03 -18.61
CA LEU A 409 -20.65 1.17 -17.77
C LEU A 409 -21.95 1.54 -17.04
N SER A 410 -23.12 1.38 -17.68
CA SER A 410 -24.41 1.68 -17.05
C SER A 410 -24.82 0.70 -15.96
N GLU A 411 -24.37 -0.56 -16.04
CA GLU A 411 -24.66 -1.64 -15.09
C GLU A 411 -23.59 -1.77 -13.99
N MET A 412 -22.51 -1.01 -14.09
CA MET A 412 -21.37 -1.03 -13.18
C MET A 412 -21.76 -0.51 -11.78
N ALA A 413 -21.24 -1.16 -10.74
CA ALA A 413 -21.28 -0.64 -9.37
C ALA A 413 -19.94 0.00 -8.98
N VAL A 414 -20.00 1.03 -8.12
CA VAL A 414 -18.81 1.68 -7.55
C VAL A 414 -18.78 1.48 -6.05
N VAL A 415 -17.71 0.86 -5.55
CA VAL A 415 -17.44 0.69 -4.12
C VAL A 415 -16.33 1.64 -3.71
N THR A 416 -16.50 2.34 -2.60
CA THR A 416 -15.45 3.18 -2.02
C THR A 416 -14.77 2.41 -0.90
N ILE A 417 -13.43 2.28 -0.96
CA ILE A 417 -12.63 1.50 -0.01
C ILE A 417 -11.56 2.40 0.60
N GLY A 418 -11.45 2.42 1.93
CA GLY A 418 -10.41 3.15 2.68
C GLY A 418 -10.92 4.20 3.68
N ASP A 419 -12.20 4.59 3.61
CA ASP A 419 -12.82 5.49 4.58
C ASP A 419 -13.21 4.71 5.85
N GLN A 420 -12.33 4.71 6.85
CA GLN A 420 -12.74 4.55 8.24
C GLN A 420 -13.13 5.93 8.78
N LEU A 421 -14.34 6.40 8.45
CA LEU A 421 -14.99 7.45 9.23
C LEU A 421 -15.78 6.80 10.37
N ILE A 422 -15.27 6.98 11.59
CA ILE A 422 -15.96 7.41 12.82
C ILE A 422 -17.44 6.99 12.95
N GLU A 423 -17.71 6.20 14.01
CA GLU A 423 -18.99 5.85 14.65
C GLU A 423 -20.31 6.26 13.96
N GLY A 424 -21.15 5.25 13.68
CA GLY A 424 -22.59 5.41 13.59
C GLY A 424 -23.14 5.66 12.17
N LEU A 425 -23.99 4.73 11.75
CA LEU A 425 -24.94 4.77 10.62
C LEU A 425 -24.44 4.40 9.20
N SER A 426 -25.06 3.29 8.77
CA SER A 426 -25.57 3.02 7.42
C SER A 426 -24.63 2.38 6.38
N ARG A 427 -25.04 1.15 6.04
CA ARG A 427 -24.85 0.37 4.80
C ARG A 427 -24.00 1.02 3.71
N ALA A 428 -23.09 0.21 3.18
CA ALA A 428 -22.43 0.37 1.88
C ALA A 428 -23.34 1.13 0.88
N GLY A 429 -23.00 2.40 0.64
CA GLY A 429 -23.74 3.24 -0.28
C GLY A 429 -23.37 2.86 -1.70
N ILE A 430 -24.15 1.97 -2.31
CA ILE A 430 -24.17 1.77 -3.76
C ILE A 430 -24.73 3.06 -4.36
N LYS A 431 -23.89 3.84 -5.03
CA LYS A 431 -24.36 4.94 -5.88
C LYS A 431 -24.38 4.44 -7.32
N PRO A 432 -25.55 4.35 -7.98
CA PRO A 432 -25.58 4.24 -9.44
C PRO A 432 -24.98 5.51 -10.05
N CYS A 433 -24.23 5.39 -11.15
CA CYS A 433 -23.77 6.54 -11.91
C CYS A 433 -24.96 7.38 -12.37
N SER A 434 -25.11 8.58 -11.81
CA SER A 434 -26.06 9.57 -12.31
C SER A 434 -25.47 10.24 -13.54
N ASN A 435 -26.13 10.10 -14.69
CA ASN A 435 -25.84 10.83 -15.93
C ASN A 435 -25.63 12.33 -15.64
N HIS A 436 -24.40 12.82 -15.73
CA HIS A 436 -24.15 14.26 -15.82
C HIS A 436 -24.44 14.71 -17.24
N SER A 437 -25.58 15.39 -17.38
CA SER A 437 -25.93 16.22 -18.53
C SER A 437 -24.75 17.12 -18.90
N MET A 438 -24.32 17.06 -20.15
CA MET A 438 -23.41 18.05 -20.73
C MET A 438 -24.01 19.45 -20.57
N GLY A 439 -23.48 20.22 -19.63
CA GLY A 439 -23.72 21.66 -19.53
C GLY A 439 -22.79 22.39 -20.49
N SER A 440 -23.36 22.80 -21.62
CA SER A 440 -22.79 23.84 -22.49
C SER A 440 -22.48 25.09 -21.68
N ASN A 441 -21.25 25.58 -21.72
CA ASN A 441 -20.95 26.99 -21.45
C ASN A 441 -19.72 27.40 -22.26
N TYR A 442 -19.98 27.69 -23.54
CA TYR A 442 -19.28 28.77 -24.23
C TYR A 442 -19.91 30.09 -23.77
N SER A 443 -19.13 30.98 -23.16
CA SER A 443 -19.10 32.43 -23.45
C SER A 443 -18.45 33.23 -22.31
N ARG A 444 -17.48 34.09 -22.70
CA ARG A 444 -17.06 35.37 -22.07
C ARG A 444 -16.48 35.28 -20.64
N PHE A 445 -15.29 35.76 -20.29
CA PHE A 445 -14.36 36.77 -20.81
C PHE A 445 -12.93 36.31 -20.55
#